data_AF-A0A0S8E6I1-F1
#
_entry.id   AF-A0A0S8E6I1-F1
#
_cell.length_a   1.000
_cell.length_b   1.000
_cell.length_c   1.000
_cell.angle_alpha   90.00
_cell.angle_beta   90.00
_cell.angle_gamma   90.00
#
_symmetry.space_group_name_H-M   'P 1'
#
loop_
_entity.id
_entity.type
_entity.pdbx_description
1 polymer ?
#
loop_
_entity_poly.entity_id
_entity_poly.type
_entity_poly.pdbx_seq_one_letter_code
_entity_poly.pdbx_strand_id
1 'polypeptide(L)'
;MINPNSRLTKHLVETGLFRTDPLVILDVGARGGFESFWTELYADQVSFIGFEPDKEECEKLNHNLDKNSRVYPVALHKDKKERLFYQTAFPDSSGFYRANDAVVNRFLDYISLKVMDTKEVITEDMDSFAREHAIERIDFIKLDVEGAELDVLEGAENLLGSSVLGLRLEVLFVEARKGQPLFSEIEMFLRERGFALFGLYPFRRARKSLPDRLLPTFVSDYGQVFWAEVLFLRDAVAELSGRPDRPTDWNLFKIFKLASIMEVFGLNDCSIELLQTAAQKGILPKDRTDGLIDLLVPQIKGVNLYRDYFRHLILKDLQGFLNGVLRTRPELRPAGERIVEYFNRGDISLAMEIIRDEFAPLTEPMEGVAPHMDELQRFFYETLCDTLEQSMSSR
;
A
#
# COMPACT_ATOMS: atom_id res chain seq x y z
N MET A 1 -5.63 -5.76 -1.23
CA MET A 1 -4.88 -6.67 -2.15
C MET A 1 -3.59 -7.06 -1.45
N ILE A 2 -3.35 -8.34 -1.23
CA ILE A 2 -2.14 -8.84 -0.56
C ILE A 2 -1.29 -9.57 -1.60
N ASN A 3 0.02 -9.38 -1.57
CA ASN A 3 0.98 -10.08 -2.41
C ASN A 3 1.34 -11.45 -1.78
N PRO A 4 0.79 -12.58 -2.27
CA PRO A 4 1.09 -13.90 -1.70
C PRO A 4 2.53 -14.36 -1.99
N ASN A 5 3.19 -13.70 -2.96
CA ASN A 5 4.53 -14.02 -3.43
C ASN A 5 5.57 -12.99 -2.93
N SER A 6 5.43 -12.57 -1.67
CA SER A 6 6.37 -11.64 -1.01
C SER A 6 7.72 -12.33 -0.73
N ARG A 7 8.63 -12.35 -1.72
CA ARG A 7 9.91 -13.08 -1.68
C ARG A 7 10.93 -12.37 -0.80
N LEU A 8 10.97 -11.04 -0.81
CA LEU A 8 11.84 -10.29 0.11
C LEU A 8 11.43 -10.57 1.54
N THR A 9 10.14 -10.43 1.87
CA THR A 9 9.58 -10.66 3.20
C THR A 9 9.91 -12.06 3.70
N LYS A 10 9.64 -13.10 2.89
CA LYS A 10 10.00 -14.48 3.23
C LYS A 10 11.49 -14.64 3.47
N HIS A 11 12.34 -14.06 2.62
CA HIS A 11 13.79 -14.10 2.82
C HIS A 11 14.22 -13.43 4.14
N LEU A 12 13.70 -12.24 4.46
CA LEU A 12 14.00 -11.54 5.72
C LEU A 12 13.59 -12.36 6.94
N VAL A 13 12.41 -12.99 6.89
CA VAL A 13 11.90 -13.87 7.95
C VAL A 13 12.76 -15.14 8.07
N GLU A 14 13.14 -15.79 6.96
CA GLU A 14 14.00 -16.98 6.95
C GLU A 14 15.38 -16.71 7.57
N THR A 15 15.95 -15.51 7.35
CA THR A 15 17.21 -15.11 7.99
C THR A 15 17.06 -14.83 9.49
N GLY A 16 15.83 -14.79 10.01
CA GLY A 16 15.52 -14.50 11.41
C GLY A 16 15.69 -13.02 11.77
N LEU A 17 15.66 -12.11 10.78
CA LEU A 17 15.91 -10.68 10.98
C LEU A 17 15.00 -10.10 12.07
N PHE A 18 13.70 -10.43 12.01
CA PHE A 18 12.68 -9.88 12.89
C PHE A 18 12.57 -10.63 14.24
N ARG A 19 13.38 -11.66 14.52
CA ARG A 19 13.37 -12.32 15.85
C ARG A 19 13.79 -11.40 16.98
N THR A 20 14.69 -10.47 16.70
CA THR A 20 15.24 -9.52 17.71
C THR A 20 14.43 -8.24 17.81
N ASP A 21 13.68 -7.90 16.76
CA ASP A 21 12.79 -6.74 16.68
C ASP A 21 11.56 -7.15 15.84
N PRO A 22 10.59 -7.86 16.46
CA PRO A 22 9.44 -8.40 15.75
C PRO A 22 8.60 -7.29 15.14
N LEU A 23 7.86 -7.63 14.09
CA LEU A 23 6.85 -6.72 13.55
C LEU A 23 5.68 -6.66 14.54
N VAL A 24 5.38 -5.46 15.06
CA VAL A 24 4.28 -5.27 16.01
C VAL A 24 3.08 -4.64 15.30
N ILE A 25 1.98 -5.41 15.22
CA ILE A 25 0.73 -5.00 14.59
C ILE A 25 -0.29 -4.63 15.67
N LEU A 26 -0.81 -3.41 15.58
CA LEU A 26 -1.98 -2.97 16.34
C LEU A 26 -3.24 -3.21 15.50
N ASP A 27 -4.25 -3.89 16.05
CA ASP A 27 -5.57 -4.05 15.44
C ASP A 27 -6.63 -3.51 16.38
N VAL A 28 -7.34 -2.46 15.96
CA VAL A 28 -8.44 -1.88 16.72
C VAL A 28 -9.75 -2.20 15.99
N GLY A 29 -10.64 -2.90 16.69
CA GLY A 29 -11.74 -3.63 16.07
C GLY A 29 -11.32 -5.04 15.65
N ALA A 30 -10.74 -5.80 16.58
CA ALA A 30 -10.12 -7.10 16.32
C ALA A 30 -11.12 -8.27 16.22
N ARG A 31 -12.43 -8.01 16.23
CA ARG A 31 -13.48 -9.03 16.08
C ARG A 31 -13.19 -9.97 14.91
N GLY A 32 -13.34 -11.27 15.13
CA GLY A 32 -13.05 -12.28 14.10
C GLY A 32 -11.56 -12.63 13.95
N GLY A 33 -10.67 -11.89 14.61
CA GLY A 33 -9.24 -12.14 14.68
C GLY A 33 -8.41 -11.35 13.66
N PHE A 34 -7.08 -11.45 13.83
CA PHE A 34 -6.12 -10.76 12.98
C PHE A 34 -6.07 -11.36 11.57
N GLU A 35 -5.73 -10.54 10.57
CA GLU A 35 -5.59 -11.00 9.19
C GLU A 35 -4.50 -12.10 9.07
N SER A 36 -4.85 -13.27 8.53
CA SER A 36 -3.97 -14.45 8.56
C SER A 36 -2.67 -14.30 7.79
N PHE A 37 -2.63 -13.41 6.78
CA PHE A 37 -1.42 -13.21 5.99
C PHE A 37 -0.25 -12.70 6.83
N TRP A 38 -0.50 -12.02 7.95
CA TRP A 38 0.57 -11.59 8.86
C TRP A 38 1.31 -12.79 9.43
N THR A 39 0.60 -13.80 9.94
CA THR A 39 1.23 -15.01 10.49
C THR A 39 1.76 -15.93 9.38
N GLU A 40 1.07 -16.00 8.24
CA GLU A 40 1.54 -16.78 7.07
C GLU A 40 2.88 -16.26 6.51
N LEU A 41 3.12 -14.95 6.56
CA LEU A 41 4.32 -14.32 6.01
C LEU A 41 5.44 -14.14 7.04
N TYR A 42 5.12 -13.80 8.29
CA TYR A 42 6.10 -13.47 9.32
C TYR A 42 6.30 -14.57 10.36
N ALA A 43 5.48 -15.63 10.34
CA ALA A 43 5.54 -16.75 11.28
C ALA A 43 5.56 -16.27 12.74
N ASP A 44 6.56 -16.67 13.54
CA ASP A 44 6.75 -16.31 14.94
C ASP A 44 7.42 -14.93 15.14
N GLN A 45 7.71 -14.21 14.07
CA GLN A 45 8.39 -12.91 14.09
C GLN A 45 7.44 -11.71 13.93
N VAL A 46 6.15 -11.94 14.18
CA VAL A 46 5.12 -10.92 14.30
C VAL A 46 4.46 -11.03 15.67
N SER A 47 4.00 -9.92 16.21
CA SER A 47 3.27 -9.84 17.48
C SER A 47 2.07 -8.93 17.33
N PHE A 48 0.96 -9.30 17.96
CA PHE A 48 -0.31 -8.61 17.80
C PHE A 48 -0.79 -7.97 19.10
N ILE A 49 -1.22 -6.72 19.00
CA ILE A 49 -1.92 -6.00 20.06
C ILE A 49 -3.31 -5.70 19.51
N GLY A 50 -4.33 -6.37 20.04
CA GLY A 50 -5.71 -6.23 19.59
C GLY A 50 -6.58 -5.47 20.59
N PHE A 51 -7.61 -4.81 20.10
CA PHE A 51 -8.64 -4.16 20.92
C PHE A 51 -10.02 -4.58 20.43
N GLU A 52 -10.80 -5.20 21.32
CA GLU A 52 -12.18 -5.63 21.05
C GLU A 52 -13.02 -5.44 22.32
N PRO A 53 -13.90 -4.45 22.40
CA PRO A 53 -14.64 -4.15 23.63
C PRO A 53 -15.70 -5.21 24.02
N ASP A 54 -16.13 -6.07 23.09
CA ASP A 54 -16.93 -7.24 23.43
C ASP A 54 -16.09 -8.25 24.21
N LYS A 55 -16.32 -8.34 25.52
CA LYS A 55 -15.56 -9.22 26.43
C LYS A 55 -15.60 -10.67 26.01
N GLU A 56 -16.75 -11.17 25.54
CA GLU A 56 -16.87 -12.58 25.14
C GLU A 56 -16.04 -12.86 23.89
N GLU A 57 -16.04 -11.93 22.93
CA GLU A 57 -15.21 -12.03 21.73
C GLU A 57 -13.72 -11.90 22.06
N CYS A 58 -13.35 -10.91 22.88
CA CYS A 58 -11.99 -10.73 23.36
C CYS A 58 -11.44 -11.99 24.08
N GLU A 59 -12.25 -12.63 24.94
CA GLU A 59 -11.88 -13.88 25.60
C GLU A 59 -11.67 -15.01 24.59
N LYS A 60 -12.58 -15.18 23.62
CA LYS A 60 -12.43 -16.18 22.53
C LYS A 60 -11.16 -15.96 21.72
N LEU A 61 -10.85 -14.71 21.36
CA LEU A 61 -9.67 -14.38 20.58
C LEU A 61 -8.40 -14.77 21.34
N ASN A 62 -8.29 -14.36 22.62
CA ASN A 62 -7.13 -14.66 23.45
C ASN A 62 -6.87 -16.16 23.68
N HIS A 63 -7.88 -17.02 23.55
CA HIS A 63 -7.70 -18.47 23.68
C HIS A 63 -6.77 -19.08 22.61
N ASN A 64 -6.66 -18.44 21.45
CA ASN A 64 -5.93 -18.98 20.29
C ASN A 64 -4.68 -18.16 19.93
N LEU A 65 -4.28 -17.20 20.78
CA LEU A 65 -3.12 -16.34 20.51
C LEU A 65 -1.82 -16.91 21.06
N ASP A 66 -0.75 -16.66 20.31
CA ASP A 66 0.61 -16.88 20.78
C ASP A 66 0.95 -15.99 21.98
N LYS A 67 1.97 -16.40 22.75
CA LYS A 67 2.37 -15.73 24.00
C LYS A 67 2.74 -14.25 23.85
N ASN A 68 3.15 -13.83 22.65
CA ASN A 68 3.59 -12.47 22.36
C ASN A 68 2.44 -11.59 21.85
N SER A 69 1.22 -12.13 21.80
CA SER A 69 0.05 -11.46 21.24
C SER A 69 -1.07 -11.41 22.27
N ARG A 70 -1.85 -10.33 22.26
CA ARG A 70 -2.93 -10.12 23.22
C ARG A 70 -4.02 -9.23 22.68
N VAL A 71 -5.27 -9.59 22.96
CA VAL A 71 -6.43 -8.72 22.72
C VAL A 71 -6.93 -8.17 24.06
N TYR A 72 -7.25 -6.88 24.10
CA TYR A 72 -7.75 -6.20 25.29
C TYR A 72 -9.24 -5.87 25.14
N PRO A 73 -10.05 -6.06 26.20
CA PRO A 73 -11.47 -5.73 26.22
C PRO A 73 -11.68 -4.23 26.47
N VAL A 74 -11.05 -3.40 25.63
CA VAL A 74 -10.99 -1.94 25.76
C VAL A 74 -11.45 -1.33 24.44
N ALA A 75 -12.34 -0.34 24.53
CA ALA A 75 -12.66 0.48 23.37
C ALA A 75 -11.74 1.70 23.34
N LEU A 76 -10.94 1.82 22.29
CA LEU A 76 -10.10 2.98 22.09
C LEU A 76 -10.90 4.16 21.54
N HIS A 77 -10.48 5.37 21.93
CA HIS A 77 -11.00 6.65 21.47
C HIS A 77 -9.94 7.73 21.77
N LYS A 78 -10.22 9.00 21.50
CA LYS A 78 -9.27 10.10 21.78
C LYS A 78 -8.99 10.43 23.24
N ASP A 79 -9.83 9.96 24.16
CA ASP A 79 -9.69 10.25 25.58
C ASP A 79 -10.37 9.17 26.43
N LYS A 80 -9.99 9.13 27.71
CA LYS A 80 -10.66 8.30 28.71
C LYS A 80 -11.99 8.91 29.14
N LYS A 81 -13.11 8.36 28.66
CA LYS A 81 -14.45 8.85 29.00
C LYS A 81 -15.53 7.78 28.87
N GLU A 82 -16.62 7.95 29.60
CA GLU A 82 -17.84 7.18 29.38
C GLU A 82 -18.57 7.66 28.12
N ARG A 83 -18.89 6.71 27.24
CA ARG A 83 -19.54 6.95 25.94
C ARG A 83 -20.64 5.93 25.70
N LEU A 84 -21.66 6.34 24.94
CA LEU A 84 -22.67 5.42 24.44
C LEU A 84 -22.11 4.61 23.28
N PHE A 85 -22.16 3.29 23.42
CA PHE A 85 -21.83 2.31 22.39
C PHE A 85 -23.12 1.70 21.83
N TYR A 86 -23.30 1.74 20.52
CA TYR A 86 -24.49 1.29 19.84
C TYR A 86 -24.26 -0.11 19.27
N GLN A 87 -24.96 -1.10 19.85
CA GLN A 87 -24.93 -2.46 19.33
C GLN A 87 -25.96 -2.58 18.21
N THR A 88 -25.51 -2.91 17.01
CA THR A 88 -26.37 -2.98 15.82
C THR A 88 -26.85 -4.39 15.52
N ALA A 89 -27.83 -4.51 14.62
CA ALA A 89 -28.40 -5.79 14.21
C ALA A 89 -27.36 -6.71 13.54
N PHE A 90 -26.35 -6.11 12.90
CA PHE A 90 -25.12 -6.79 12.55
C PHE A 90 -24.04 -6.40 13.57
N PRO A 91 -23.60 -7.32 14.46
CA PRO A 91 -22.68 -6.98 15.55
C PRO A 91 -21.36 -6.35 15.10
N ASP A 92 -20.83 -6.77 13.96
CA ASP A 92 -19.57 -6.25 13.39
C ASP A 92 -19.69 -4.75 13.06
N SER A 93 -20.91 -4.24 12.86
CA SER A 93 -21.20 -2.83 12.61
C SER A 93 -21.54 -2.00 13.85
N SER A 94 -21.21 -2.50 15.03
CA SER A 94 -21.43 -1.78 16.31
C SER A 94 -20.33 -0.74 16.54
N GLY A 95 -20.68 0.41 17.11
CA GLY A 95 -19.70 1.49 17.31
C GLY A 95 -20.24 2.69 18.09
N PHE A 96 -19.47 3.78 18.10
CA PHE A 96 -19.80 5.01 18.83
C PHE A 96 -20.73 5.98 18.08
N TYR A 97 -20.95 5.74 16.79
CA TYR A 97 -21.77 6.60 15.93
C TYR A 97 -23.06 5.90 15.52
N ARG A 98 -24.20 6.60 15.68
CA ARG A 98 -25.52 6.11 15.25
C ARG A 98 -25.69 6.23 13.74
N ALA A 99 -26.44 5.31 13.14
CA ALA A 99 -26.84 5.38 11.74
C ALA A 99 -27.42 6.76 11.34
N ASN A 100 -27.04 7.23 10.16
CA ASN A 100 -27.64 8.36 9.50
C ASN A 100 -28.75 7.87 8.57
N ASP A 101 -29.95 7.73 9.12
CA ASP A 101 -31.14 7.21 8.42
C ASP A 101 -31.42 7.92 7.09
N ALA A 102 -31.10 9.21 6.96
CA ALA A 102 -31.29 9.95 5.70
C ALA A 102 -30.37 9.45 4.58
N VAL A 103 -29.21 8.91 4.93
CA VAL A 103 -28.22 8.36 4.01
C VAL A 103 -28.44 6.87 3.81
N VAL A 104 -28.47 6.08 4.90
CA VAL A 104 -28.42 4.61 4.84
C VAL A 104 -29.71 4.00 4.28
N ASN A 105 -30.88 4.62 4.53
CA ASN A 105 -32.16 4.14 4.00
C ASN A 105 -32.28 4.25 2.46
N ARG A 106 -31.28 4.81 1.79
CA ARG A 106 -31.19 4.86 0.31
C ARG A 106 -30.62 3.55 -0.26
N PHE A 107 -30.10 2.67 0.58
CA PHE A 107 -29.45 1.40 0.23
C PHE A 107 -30.23 0.21 0.83
N LEU A 108 -29.99 -1.01 0.34
CA LEU A 108 -30.73 -2.21 0.76
C LEU A 108 -30.30 -2.74 2.13
N ASP A 109 -29.07 -2.45 2.55
CA ASP A 109 -28.41 -2.96 3.75
C ASP A 109 -28.63 -2.10 5.00
N TYR A 110 -29.53 -1.12 4.95
CA TYR A 110 -29.87 -0.22 6.08
C TYR A 110 -30.21 -0.96 7.39
N ILE A 111 -30.71 -2.20 7.29
CA ILE A 111 -31.05 -3.04 8.46
C ILE A 111 -29.80 -3.38 9.29
N SER A 112 -28.63 -3.52 8.66
CA SER A 112 -27.37 -3.87 9.35
C SER A 112 -27.01 -2.86 10.44
N LEU A 113 -27.26 -1.58 10.20
CA LEU A 113 -26.97 -0.46 11.09
C LEU A 113 -28.10 -0.14 12.08
N LYS A 114 -29.18 -0.92 12.08
CA LYS A 114 -30.27 -0.75 13.04
C LYS A 114 -29.76 -1.03 14.46
N VAL A 115 -29.88 -0.05 15.35
CA VAL A 115 -29.52 -0.21 16.76
C VAL A 115 -30.48 -1.20 17.44
N MET A 116 -29.92 -2.22 18.06
CA MET A 116 -30.62 -3.25 18.82
C MET A 116 -30.48 -3.05 20.33
N ASP A 117 -29.35 -2.51 20.78
CA ASP A 117 -29.08 -2.19 22.17
C ASP A 117 -28.13 -0.97 22.28
N THR A 118 -28.07 -0.35 23.45
CA THR A 118 -27.14 0.76 23.75
C THR A 118 -26.55 0.57 25.14
N LYS A 119 -25.23 0.66 25.24
CA LYS A 119 -24.50 0.47 26.49
C LYS A 119 -23.57 1.64 26.75
N GLU A 120 -23.34 1.96 28.01
CA GLU A 120 -22.26 2.86 28.42
C GLU A 120 -20.96 2.06 28.51
N VAL A 121 -19.93 2.54 27.81
CA VAL A 121 -18.59 1.95 27.80
C VAL A 121 -17.58 3.03 28.18
N ILE A 122 -16.65 2.68 29.07
CA ILE A 122 -15.48 3.50 29.34
C ILE A 122 -14.47 3.25 28.23
N THR A 123 -14.09 4.33 27.56
CA THR A 123 -13.06 4.33 26.51
C THR A 123 -11.70 4.74 27.09
N GLU A 124 -10.63 4.51 26.34
CA GLU A 124 -9.26 4.91 26.67
C GLU A 124 -8.55 5.51 25.45
N ASP A 125 -7.60 6.42 25.66
CA ASP A 125 -6.66 6.84 24.61
C ASP A 125 -5.47 5.88 24.49
N MET A 126 -5.03 5.67 23.24
CA MET A 126 -4.00 4.70 22.91
C MET A 126 -2.65 5.06 23.54
N ASP A 127 -2.28 6.34 23.59
CA ASP A 127 -1.01 6.79 24.17
C ASP A 127 -0.95 6.53 25.69
N SER A 128 -2.03 6.81 26.43
CA SER A 128 -2.11 6.51 27.87
C SER A 128 -2.12 5.01 28.12
N PHE A 129 -2.89 4.26 27.32
CA PHE A 129 -2.89 2.81 27.39
C PHE A 129 -1.49 2.23 27.15
N ALA A 130 -0.80 2.69 26.10
CA ALA A 130 0.54 2.24 25.76
C ALA A 130 1.54 2.48 26.90
N ARG A 131 1.48 3.66 27.53
CA ARG A 131 2.31 3.99 28.69
C ARG A 131 2.03 3.10 29.90
N GLU A 132 0.76 2.81 30.20
CA GLU A 132 0.37 1.95 31.32
C GLU A 132 0.81 0.49 31.10
N HIS A 133 0.72 0.02 29.86
CA HIS A 133 1.03 -1.36 29.49
C HIS A 133 2.47 -1.57 28.99
N ALA A 134 3.32 -0.55 29.08
CA ALA A 134 4.70 -0.57 28.56
C ALA A 134 4.79 -1.01 27.08
N ILE A 135 3.84 -0.55 26.26
CA ILE A 135 3.86 -0.73 24.81
C ILE A 135 4.76 0.37 24.22
N GLU A 136 6.00 0.02 23.94
CA GLU A 136 7.00 0.98 23.47
C GLU A 136 6.98 1.19 21.94
N ARG A 137 6.45 0.22 21.20
CA ARG A 137 6.55 0.18 19.74
C ARG A 137 5.33 -0.46 19.10
N ILE A 138 4.83 0.21 18.07
CA ILE A 138 3.84 -0.29 17.12
C ILE A 138 4.35 0.06 15.72
N ASP A 139 4.51 -0.94 14.85
CA ASP A 139 5.04 -0.73 13.51
C ASP A 139 3.91 -0.49 12.49
N PHE A 140 2.77 -1.14 12.66
CA PHE A 140 1.64 -1.04 11.74
C PHE A 140 0.31 -1.02 12.50
N ILE A 141 -0.64 -0.21 12.04
CA ILE A 141 -1.97 -0.10 12.64
C ILE A 141 -3.03 -0.54 11.63
N LYS A 142 -3.95 -1.40 12.03
CA LYS A 142 -5.24 -1.60 11.35
C LYS A 142 -6.35 -1.01 12.21
N LEU A 143 -7.17 -0.13 11.64
CA LEU A 143 -8.38 0.38 12.29
C LEU A 143 -9.61 0.00 11.46
N ASP A 144 -10.56 -0.61 12.16
CA ASP A 144 -11.92 -0.87 11.65
C ASP A 144 -12.85 -0.74 12.86
N VAL A 145 -13.23 0.51 13.16
CA VAL A 145 -13.95 0.87 14.39
C VAL A 145 -15.25 1.59 14.08
N GLU A 146 -15.78 1.32 12.90
CA GLU A 146 -17.12 1.69 12.47
C GLU A 146 -17.40 3.20 12.61
N GLY A 147 -16.46 4.01 12.11
CA GLY A 147 -16.55 5.46 12.03
C GLY A 147 -15.77 6.23 13.09
N ALA A 148 -15.17 5.55 14.08
CA ALA A 148 -14.35 6.18 15.13
C ALA A 148 -12.85 6.21 14.80
N GLU A 149 -12.46 6.02 13.53
CA GLU A 149 -11.06 5.90 13.13
C GLU A 149 -10.28 7.16 13.49
N LEU A 150 -10.81 8.35 13.20
CA LEU A 150 -10.15 9.61 13.55
C LEU A 150 -10.03 9.79 15.07
N ASP A 151 -11.05 9.44 15.84
CA ASP A 151 -10.97 9.58 17.30
C ASP A 151 -9.91 8.65 17.89
N VAL A 152 -9.77 7.42 17.38
CA VAL A 152 -8.69 6.53 17.82
C VAL A 152 -7.31 7.11 17.44
N LEU A 153 -7.18 7.69 16.24
CA LEU A 153 -5.95 8.33 15.79
C LEU A 153 -5.59 9.58 16.62
N GLU A 154 -6.58 10.39 17.01
CA GLU A 154 -6.41 11.53 17.94
C GLU A 154 -5.92 11.08 19.32
N GLY A 155 -6.23 9.85 19.73
CA GLY A 155 -5.74 9.25 20.98
C GLY A 155 -4.36 8.59 20.88
N ALA A 156 -3.73 8.59 19.69
CA ALA A 156 -2.49 7.86 19.40
C ALA A 156 -1.36 8.78 18.88
N GLU A 157 -1.41 10.09 19.12
CA GLU A 157 -0.51 11.07 18.51
C GLU A 157 0.99 10.78 18.74
N ASN A 158 1.37 10.37 19.94
CA ASN A 158 2.78 10.09 20.26
C ASN A 158 3.27 8.84 19.55
N LEU A 159 2.45 7.78 19.48
CA LEU A 159 2.79 6.56 18.76
C LEU A 159 2.91 6.80 17.26
N LEU A 160 1.97 7.54 16.68
CA LEU A 160 1.98 7.93 15.27
C LEU A 160 3.25 8.70 14.90
N GLY A 161 3.75 9.55 15.80
CA GLY A 161 4.95 10.35 15.58
C GLY A 161 6.29 9.63 15.80
N SER A 162 6.29 8.41 16.37
CA SER A 162 7.53 7.78 16.87
C SER A 162 7.85 6.41 16.25
N SER A 163 6.88 5.49 16.16
CA SER A 163 7.15 4.10 15.75
C SER A 163 6.39 3.64 14.53
N VAL A 164 5.19 4.18 14.30
CA VAL A 164 4.27 3.67 13.27
C VAL A 164 4.82 3.95 11.87
N LEU A 165 4.98 2.88 11.09
CA LEU A 165 5.48 2.92 9.71
C LEU A 165 4.33 2.96 8.70
N GLY A 166 3.16 2.44 9.07
CA GLY A 166 1.99 2.41 8.19
C GLY A 166 0.69 2.11 8.90
N LEU A 167 -0.41 2.42 8.22
CA LEU A 167 -1.77 2.19 8.67
C LEU A 167 -2.63 1.64 7.54
N ARG A 168 -3.54 0.72 7.87
CA ARG A 168 -4.66 0.33 7.01
C ARG A 168 -5.97 0.66 7.71
N LEU A 169 -6.88 1.35 7.02
CA LEU A 169 -8.11 1.87 7.62
C LEU A 169 -9.31 1.53 6.74
N GLU A 170 -10.44 1.23 7.35
CA GLU A 170 -11.73 1.38 6.69
C GLU A 170 -12.18 2.85 6.79
N VAL A 171 -12.51 3.49 5.66
CA VAL A 171 -12.92 4.89 5.61
C VAL A 171 -14.18 5.07 4.77
N LEU A 172 -15.00 6.04 5.14
CA LEU A 172 -16.25 6.34 4.43
C LEU A 172 -16.18 7.67 3.67
N PHE A 173 -16.88 7.71 2.53
CA PHE A 173 -17.06 8.90 1.68
C PHE A 173 -18.43 9.54 1.83
N VAL A 174 -19.30 8.89 2.60
CA VAL A 174 -20.64 9.35 2.94
C VAL A 174 -20.84 9.21 4.44
N GLU A 175 -21.56 10.15 5.02
CA GLU A 175 -21.90 10.14 6.44
C GLU A 175 -22.97 9.06 6.70
N ALA A 176 -22.56 7.78 6.68
CA ALA A 176 -23.44 6.65 6.97
C ALA A 176 -23.86 6.61 8.44
N ARG A 177 -23.05 7.20 9.32
CA ARG A 177 -23.30 7.39 10.74
C ARG A 177 -23.19 8.88 11.06
N LYS A 178 -24.11 9.42 11.86
CA LYS A 178 -24.23 10.87 12.09
C LYS A 178 -23.01 11.40 12.84
N GLY A 179 -22.37 12.42 12.29
CA GLY A 179 -21.20 13.09 12.85
C GLY A 179 -19.90 12.29 12.76
N GLN A 180 -19.88 11.17 12.01
CA GLN A 180 -18.63 10.46 11.79
C GLN A 180 -17.68 11.28 10.90
N PRO A 181 -16.37 11.23 11.15
CA PRO A 181 -15.36 11.70 10.21
C PRO A 181 -15.47 10.98 8.86
N LEU A 182 -15.18 11.71 7.77
CA LEU A 182 -15.04 11.15 6.43
C LEU A 182 -13.57 11.00 6.05
N PHE A 183 -13.31 10.28 4.95
CA PHE A 183 -11.97 10.06 4.42
C PHE A 183 -11.11 11.33 4.35
N SER A 184 -11.69 12.47 3.91
CA SER A 184 -10.95 13.73 3.80
C SER A 184 -10.38 14.23 5.13
N GLU A 185 -11.11 14.05 6.24
CA GLU A 185 -10.67 14.50 7.56
C GLU A 185 -9.55 13.60 8.09
N ILE A 186 -9.71 12.28 7.93
CA ILE A 186 -8.70 11.27 8.31
C ILE A 186 -7.42 11.46 7.48
N GLU A 187 -7.56 11.65 6.17
CA GLU A 187 -6.43 11.83 5.25
C GLU A 187 -5.65 13.10 5.58
N MET A 188 -6.33 14.23 5.84
CA MET A 188 -5.68 15.46 6.27
C MET A 188 -4.92 15.27 7.58
N PHE A 189 -5.55 14.64 8.58
CA PHE A 189 -4.93 14.36 9.87
C PHE A 189 -3.64 13.54 9.74
N LEU A 190 -3.66 12.48 8.93
CA LEU A 190 -2.50 11.61 8.71
C LEU A 190 -1.41 12.27 7.88
N ARG A 191 -1.79 13.05 6.85
CA ARG A 191 -0.84 13.80 6.01
C ARG A 191 -0.04 14.80 6.82
N GLU A 192 -0.70 15.52 7.72
CA GLU A 192 -0.03 16.47 8.64
C GLU A 192 0.99 15.78 9.57
N ARG A 193 0.85 14.47 9.77
CA ARG A 193 1.73 13.63 10.60
C ARG A 193 2.77 12.85 9.79
N GLY A 194 2.93 13.15 8.51
CA GLY A 194 3.97 12.59 7.65
C GLY A 194 3.63 11.23 7.04
N PHE A 195 2.36 10.82 7.07
CA PHE A 195 1.90 9.66 6.31
C PHE A 195 1.41 10.09 4.93
N ALA A 196 1.71 9.29 3.92
CA ALA A 196 1.21 9.47 2.56
C ALA A 196 0.26 8.33 2.18
N LEU A 197 -0.70 8.62 1.30
CA LEU A 197 -1.63 7.63 0.78
C LEU A 197 -0.94 6.80 -0.31
N PHE A 198 -0.75 5.51 -0.06
CA PHE A 198 -0.14 4.56 -1.02
C PHE A 198 -1.17 3.62 -1.65
N GLY A 199 -2.32 3.41 -1.01
CA GLY A 199 -3.38 2.54 -1.52
C GLY A 199 -4.77 3.08 -1.21
N LEU A 200 -5.66 2.97 -2.19
CA LEU A 200 -7.07 3.35 -2.08
C LEU A 200 -7.90 2.32 -2.84
N TYR A 201 -8.69 1.52 -2.13
CA TYR A 201 -9.51 0.46 -2.69
C TYR A 201 -11.00 0.76 -2.44
N PRO A 202 -11.64 1.53 -3.34
CA PRO A 202 -13.00 1.99 -3.13
C PRO A 202 -14.03 0.90 -3.41
N PHE A 203 -15.00 0.81 -2.52
CA PHE A 203 -16.19 -0.03 -2.67
C PHE A 203 -17.41 0.84 -2.95
N ARG A 204 -18.27 0.33 -3.83
CA ARG A 204 -19.50 1.01 -4.26
C ARG A 204 -20.72 0.34 -3.64
N ARG A 205 -21.79 1.13 -3.51
CA ARG A 205 -23.12 0.61 -3.19
C ARG A 205 -24.16 1.13 -4.18
N ALA A 206 -24.98 0.22 -4.70
CA ALA A 206 -26.13 0.55 -5.53
C ALA A 206 -27.29 1.10 -4.70
N ARG A 207 -28.07 2.02 -5.27
CA ARG A 207 -29.29 2.53 -4.59
C ARG A 207 -30.37 1.46 -4.61
N LYS A 208 -31.23 1.42 -3.59
CA LYS A 208 -32.39 0.51 -3.57
C LYS A 208 -33.38 0.74 -4.71
N SER A 209 -33.33 1.90 -5.37
CA SER A 209 -34.15 2.21 -6.55
C SER A 209 -33.76 1.40 -7.79
N LEU A 210 -32.51 0.94 -7.85
CA LEU A 210 -32.01 0.02 -8.87
C LEU A 210 -30.85 -0.76 -8.25
N PRO A 211 -31.15 -1.84 -7.50
CA PRO A 211 -30.12 -2.64 -6.88
C PRO A 211 -29.49 -3.59 -7.91
N ASP A 212 -28.23 -3.95 -7.71
CA ASP A 212 -27.53 -4.97 -8.51
C ASP A 212 -27.89 -6.40 -8.08
N ARG A 213 -28.40 -6.57 -6.85
CA ARG A 213 -28.86 -7.85 -6.29
C ARG A 213 -30.13 -7.66 -5.47
N LEU A 214 -30.94 -8.71 -5.33
CA LEU A 214 -32.17 -8.67 -4.52
C LEU A 214 -31.90 -8.78 -3.01
N LEU A 215 -30.78 -9.38 -2.62
CA LEU A 215 -30.35 -9.50 -1.23
C LEU A 215 -29.33 -8.39 -0.91
N PRO A 216 -29.34 -7.82 0.31
CA PRO A 216 -28.38 -6.79 0.70
C PRO A 216 -26.94 -7.30 0.63
N THR A 217 -26.07 -6.53 -0.02
CA THR A 217 -24.61 -6.73 -0.02
C THR A 217 -23.92 -5.42 0.34
N PHE A 218 -22.77 -5.51 1.01
CA PHE A 218 -21.98 -4.33 1.39
C PHE A 218 -21.18 -3.71 0.24
N VAL A 219 -21.14 -4.41 -0.90
CA VAL A 219 -20.42 -4.05 -2.13
C VAL A 219 -21.31 -4.33 -3.34
N SER A 220 -21.25 -3.43 -4.32
CA SER A 220 -21.93 -3.52 -5.61
C SER A 220 -20.96 -3.24 -6.77
N ASP A 221 -21.25 -3.79 -7.95
CA ASP A 221 -20.44 -3.58 -9.17
C ASP A 221 -20.55 -2.14 -9.70
N TYR A 222 -21.65 -1.44 -9.36
CA TYR A 222 -21.89 -0.05 -9.72
C TYR A 222 -22.51 0.73 -8.55
N GLY A 223 -22.71 2.03 -8.75
CA GLY A 223 -23.30 2.93 -7.79
C GLY A 223 -22.31 3.94 -7.22
N GLN A 224 -22.68 4.54 -6.09
CA GLN A 224 -21.87 5.57 -5.43
C GLN A 224 -20.70 4.91 -4.71
N VAL A 225 -19.50 5.50 -4.78
CA VAL A 225 -18.41 5.17 -3.85
C VAL A 225 -18.91 5.45 -2.43
N PHE A 226 -18.83 4.45 -1.57
CA PHE A 226 -19.44 4.50 -0.24
C PHE A 226 -18.38 4.45 0.84
N TRP A 227 -17.50 3.46 0.76
CA TRP A 227 -16.39 3.23 1.68
C TRP A 227 -15.16 2.75 0.90
N ALA A 228 -13.99 2.74 1.53
CA ALA A 228 -12.78 2.17 0.98
C ALA A 228 -11.93 1.57 2.09
N GLU A 229 -11.11 0.60 1.70
CA GLU A 229 -9.88 0.34 2.44
C GLU A 229 -8.79 1.27 1.93
N VAL A 230 -8.06 1.91 2.84
CA VAL A 230 -6.93 2.79 2.52
C VAL A 230 -5.66 2.32 3.19
N LEU A 231 -4.54 2.47 2.50
CA LEU A 231 -3.20 2.20 3.00
C LEU A 231 -2.41 3.51 3.05
N PHE A 232 -2.03 3.90 4.25
CA PHE A 232 -1.12 5.00 4.51
C PHE A 232 0.23 4.47 4.95
N LEU A 233 1.33 4.98 4.41
CA LEU A 233 2.69 4.62 4.85
C LEU A 233 3.51 5.89 5.08
N ARG A 234 4.55 5.79 5.90
CA ARG A 234 5.58 6.83 5.98
C ARG A 234 6.32 6.92 4.65
N ASP A 235 6.51 8.13 4.15
CA ASP A 235 7.37 8.37 2.97
C ASP A 235 8.83 8.47 3.42
N ALA A 236 9.40 7.29 3.71
CA ALA A 236 10.77 7.18 4.20
C ALA A 236 11.80 7.73 3.21
N VAL A 237 11.55 7.65 1.90
CA VAL A 237 12.45 8.19 0.87
C VAL A 237 12.50 9.72 0.98
N ALA A 238 11.34 10.37 1.09
CA ALA A 238 11.27 11.82 1.30
C ALA A 238 11.89 12.22 2.65
N GLU A 239 11.68 11.46 3.72
CA GLU A 239 12.25 11.74 5.04
C GLU A 239 13.76 11.58 5.10
N LEU A 240 14.32 10.57 4.44
CA LEU A 240 15.77 10.37 4.34
C LEU A 240 16.45 11.41 3.43
N SER A 241 15.70 11.96 2.47
CA SER A 241 16.18 12.97 1.53
C SER A 241 16.03 14.39 2.05
N GLY A 242 15.01 14.64 2.86
CA GLY A 242 14.64 15.96 3.37
C GLY A 242 15.22 16.25 4.75
N ARG A 243 16.18 17.18 4.79
CA ARG A 243 16.79 17.87 5.96
C ARG A 243 18.09 17.23 6.48
N PRO A 244 19.27 17.70 6.01
CA PRO A 244 20.56 17.24 6.51
C PRO A 244 20.81 17.55 8.00
N ASP A 245 20.05 18.48 8.60
CA ASP A 245 20.32 19.00 9.96
C ASP A 245 19.47 18.36 11.07
N ARG A 246 18.60 17.39 10.75
CA ARG A 246 17.87 16.63 11.77
C ARG A 246 18.27 15.15 11.66
N PRO A 247 18.85 14.55 12.70
CA PRO A 247 19.10 13.12 12.72
C PRO A 247 17.80 12.38 12.44
N THR A 248 17.80 11.50 11.45
CA THR A 248 16.67 10.62 11.20
C THR A 248 16.72 9.48 12.21
N ASP A 249 15.56 9.04 12.71
CA ASP A 249 15.45 7.87 13.59
C ASP A 249 15.31 6.55 12.78
N TRP A 250 15.46 6.64 11.46
CA TRP A 250 15.51 5.52 10.55
C TRP A 250 16.74 4.68 10.83
N ASN A 251 16.48 3.40 11.09
CA ASN A 251 17.49 2.38 11.29
C ASN A 251 17.18 1.18 10.39
N LEU A 252 18.11 0.23 10.35
CA LEU A 252 18.02 -0.94 9.49
C LEU A 252 16.71 -1.73 9.68
N PHE A 253 16.21 -1.87 10.92
CA PHE A 253 14.96 -2.57 11.18
C PHE A 253 13.74 -1.82 10.62
N LYS A 254 13.65 -0.51 10.84
CA LYS A 254 12.55 0.30 10.26
C LYS A 254 12.55 0.24 8.73
N ILE A 255 13.72 0.30 8.10
CA ILE A 255 13.86 0.16 6.65
C ILE A 255 13.34 -1.20 6.18
N PHE A 256 13.79 -2.30 6.79
CA PHE A 256 13.35 -3.63 6.39
C PHE A 256 11.88 -3.92 6.68
N LYS A 257 11.36 -3.45 7.81
CA LYS A 257 9.93 -3.55 8.14
C LYS A 257 9.08 -2.81 7.12
N LEU A 258 9.42 -1.55 6.80
CA LEU A 258 8.68 -0.78 5.81
C LEU A 258 8.81 -1.38 4.40
N ALA A 259 10.01 -1.77 3.98
CA ALA A 259 10.23 -2.42 2.67
C ALA A 259 9.43 -3.73 2.54
N SER A 260 9.35 -4.51 3.62
CA SER A 260 8.55 -5.72 3.70
C SER A 260 7.05 -5.42 3.66
N ILE A 261 6.55 -4.45 4.45
CA ILE A 261 5.16 -3.99 4.41
C ILE A 261 4.77 -3.53 3.00
N MET A 262 5.61 -2.72 2.34
CA MET A 262 5.40 -2.27 0.96
C MET A 262 5.24 -3.47 0.01
N GLU A 263 6.12 -4.47 0.09
CA GLU A 263 6.02 -5.68 -0.72
C GLU A 263 4.72 -6.46 -0.46
N VAL A 264 4.32 -6.62 0.81
CA VAL A 264 3.08 -7.31 1.21
C VAL A 264 1.86 -6.67 0.57
N PHE A 265 1.84 -5.34 0.44
CA PHE A 265 0.77 -4.61 -0.22
C PHE A 265 0.99 -4.39 -1.73
N GLY A 266 1.99 -5.04 -2.34
CA GLY A 266 2.23 -5.03 -3.78
C GLY A 266 3.02 -3.83 -4.30
N LEU A 267 3.58 -3.01 -3.41
CA LEU A 267 4.37 -1.81 -3.71
C LEU A 267 5.87 -2.15 -3.86
N ASN A 268 6.16 -3.12 -4.73
CA ASN A 268 7.52 -3.63 -4.92
C ASN A 268 8.48 -2.52 -5.40
N ASP A 269 8.01 -1.63 -6.26
CA ASP A 269 8.72 -0.46 -6.75
C ASP A 269 9.10 0.50 -5.61
N CYS A 270 8.16 0.86 -4.73
CA CYS A 270 8.44 1.69 -3.56
C CYS A 270 9.45 1.02 -2.60
N SER A 271 9.33 -0.31 -2.43
CA SER A 271 10.27 -1.10 -1.63
C SER A 271 11.69 -1.06 -2.20
N ILE A 272 11.84 -1.18 -3.53
CA ILE A 272 13.13 -1.04 -4.21
C ILE A 272 13.72 0.36 -4.01
N GLU A 273 12.91 1.41 -4.24
CA GLU A 273 13.35 2.81 -4.08
C GLU A 273 13.83 3.09 -2.65
N LEU A 274 13.11 2.58 -1.64
CA LEU A 274 13.50 2.68 -0.23
C LEU A 274 14.84 2.01 0.05
N LEU A 275 15.03 0.76 -0.42
CA LEU A 275 16.28 0.02 -0.21
C LEU A 275 17.48 0.72 -0.88
N GLN A 276 17.29 1.23 -2.11
CA GLN A 276 18.32 2.01 -2.81
C GLN A 276 18.65 3.30 -2.06
N THR A 277 17.63 4.03 -1.59
CA THR A 277 17.81 5.27 -0.84
C THR A 277 18.54 5.01 0.49
N ALA A 278 18.16 3.96 1.21
CA ALA A 278 18.82 3.55 2.45
C ALA A 278 20.31 3.19 2.21
N ALA A 279 20.62 2.56 1.08
CA ALA A 279 22.00 2.25 0.70
C ALA A 279 22.81 3.51 0.37
N GLN A 280 22.21 4.45 -0.38
CA GLN A 280 22.84 5.74 -0.69
C GLN A 280 23.12 6.57 0.56
N LYS A 281 22.26 6.48 1.58
CA LYS A 281 22.43 7.15 2.88
C LYS A 281 23.35 6.39 3.85
N GLY A 282 23.89 5.24 3.46
CA GLY A 282 24.80 4.44 4.28
C GLY A 282 24.13 3.69 5.45
N ILE A 283 22.80 3.60 5.47
CA ILE A 283 22.05 2.82 6.48
C ILE A 283 22.14 1.32 6.14
N LEU A 284 22.09 0.99 4.85
CA LEU A 284 22.19 -0.37 4.33
C LEU A 284 23.50 -0.53 3.53
N PRO A 285 24.28 -1.61 3.74
CA PRO A 285 25.44 -1.89 2.91
C PRO A 285 25.05 -2.14 1.44
N LYS A 286 25.75 -1.51 0.50
CA LYS A 286 25.44 -1.60 -0.94
C LYS A 286 25.50 -3.05 -1.46
N ASP A 287 26.47 -3.83 -1.00
CA ASP A 287 26.66 -5.25 -1.35
C ASP A 287 25.47 -6.14 -0.91
N ARG A 288 24.76 -5.76 0.15
CA ARG A 288 23.53 -6.44 0.57
C ARG A 288 22.29 -5.96 -0.17
N THR A 289 22.34 -4.78 -0.78
CA THR A 289 21.15 -4.13 -1.36
C THR A 289 20.73 -4.79 -2.67
N ASP A 290 21.69 -5.07 -3.56
CA ASP A 290 21.40 -5.61 -4.90
C ASP A 290 20.65 -6.95 -4.84
N GLY A 291 21.12 -7.88 -4.00
CA GLY A 291 20.48 -9.19 -3.84
C GLY A 291 19.08 -9.12 -3.23
N LEU A 292 18.78 -8.11 -2.42
CA LEU A 292 17.44 -7.90 -1.86
C LEU A 292 16.49 -7.30 -2.90
N ILE A 293 16.98 -6.36 -3.72
CA ILE A 293 16.22 -5.76 -4.81
C ILE A 293 15.82 -6.83 -5.85
N ASP A 294 16.71 -7.78 -6.16
CA ASP A 294 16.41 -8.89 -7.07
C ASP A 294 15.19 -9.74 -6.61
N LEU A 295 14.92 -9.81 -5.30
CA LEU A 295 13.75 -10.50 -4.74
C LEU A 295 12.43 -9.76 -4.97
N LEU A 296 12.47 -8.47 -5.27
CA LEU A 296 11.28 -7.64 -5.51
C LEU A 296 10.88 -7.59 -7.00
N VAL A 297 11.74 -8.10 -7.88
CA VAL A 297 11.51 -8.07 -9.34
C VAL A 297 10.38 -9.04 -9.75
N PRO A 298 9.48 -8.65 -10.67
CA PRO A 298 8.45 -9.56 -11.19
C PRO A 298 9.03 -10.85 -11.79
N GLN A 299 8.37 -11.98 -11.53
CA GLN A 299 8.81 -13.29 -12.03
C GLN A 299 8.45 -13.47 -13.51
N ILE A 300 9.44 -13.21 -14.37
CA ILE A 300 9.36 -13.43 -15.81
C ILE A 300 10.36 -14.53 -16.17
N LYS A 301 9.96 -15.49 -17.02
CA LYS A 301 10.82 -16.62 -17.39
C LYS A 301 12.15 -16.12 -17.97
N GLY A 302 13.25 -16.43 -17.29
CA GLY A 302 14.60 -16.02 -17.69
C GLY A 302 15.04 -14.64 -17.19
N VAL A 303 14.22 -13.96 -16.39
CA VAL A 303 14.48 -12.63 -15.82
C VAL A 303 14.34 -12.72 -14.31
N ASN A 304 15.48 -12.74 -13.62
CA ASN A 304 15.53 -12.88 -12.16
C ASN A 304 16.27 -11.74 -11.46
N LEU A 305 17.04 -10.95 -12.22
CA LEU A 305 17.81 -9.84 -11.70
C LEU A 305 17.14 -8.52 -12.07
N TYR A 306 17.26 -7.53 -11.21
CA TYR A 306 16.74 -6.17 -11.40
C TYR A 306 17.22 -5.57 -12.71
N ARG A 307 18.52 -5.67 -12.99
CA ARG A 307 19.11 -5.22 -14.25
C ARG A 307 18.52 -5.90 -15.49
N ASP A 308 18.17 -7.19 -15.38
CA ASP A 308 17.65 -7.95 -16.51
C ASP A 308 16.16 -7.66 -16.74
N TYR A 309 15.45 -7.23 -15.68
CA TYR A 309 14.08 -6.75 -15.79
C TYR A 309 13.98 -5.45 -16.59
N PHE A 310 14.86 -4.49 -16.34
CA PHE A 310 14.93 -3.29 -17.17
C PHE A 310 15.26 -3.62 -18.62
N ARG A 311 16.22 -4.51 -18.87
CA ARG A 311 16.53 -4.99 -20.23
C ARG A 311 15.31 -5.63 -20.90
N HIS A 312 14.55 -6.44 -20.17
CA HIS A 312 13.33 -7.05 -20.67
C HIS A 312 12.26 -6.02 -21.04
N LEU A 313 12.04 -5.00 -20.19
CA LEU A 313 11.10 -3.91 -20.48
C LEU A 313 11.53 -3.12 -21.71
N ILE A 314 12.80 -2.72 -21.76
CA ILE A 314 13.35 -2.00 -22.92
C ILE A 314 13.16 -2.81 -24.20
N LEU A 315 13.45 -4.12 -24.21
CA LEU A 315 13.19 -4.99 -25.37
C LEU A 315 11.72 -5.00 -25.77
N LYS A 316 10.81 -5.13 -24.80
CA LYS A 316 9.38 -5.20 -25.05
C LYS A 316 8.87 -3.89 -25.66
N ASP A 317 9.28 -2.76 -25.11
CA ASP A 317 8.88 -1.43 -25.58
C ASP A 317 9.51 -1.13 -26.94
N LEU A 318 10.79 -1.47 -27.14
CA LEU A 318 11.49 -1.38 -28.41
C LEU A 318 10.80 -2.23 -29.50
N GLN A 319 10.40 -3.46 -29.19
CA GLN A 319 9.65 -4.30 -30.13
C GLN A 319 8.27 -3.72 -30.43
N GLY A 320 7.58 -3.16 -29.44
CA GLY A 320 6.32 -2.43 -29.65
C GLY A 320 6.49 -1.25 -30.60
N PHE A 321 7.54 -0.44 -30.38
CA PHE A 321 7.92 0.69 -31.21
C PHE A 321 8.25 0.26 -32.65
N LEU A 322 9.16 -0.71 -32.82
CA LEU A 322 9.54 -1.23 -34.13
C LEU A 322 8.32 -1.78 -34.88
N ASN A 323 7.44 -2.53 -34.22
CA ASN A 323 6.21 -3.02 -34.84
C ASN A 323 5.28 -1.89 -35.31
N GLY A 324 5.22 -0.77 -34.56
CA GLY A 324 4.50 0.43 -34.97
C GLY A 324 5.12 1.10 -36.20
N VAL A 325 6.43 1.37 -36.16
CA VAL A 325 7.17 2.01 -37.25
C VAL A 325 7.14 1.17 -38.52
N LEU A 326 7.41 -0.13 -38.42
CA LEU A 326 7.48 -1.05 -39.57
C LEU A 326 6.15 -1.27 -40.27
N ARG A 327 5.01 -0.93 -39.65
CA ARG A 327 3.71 -0.87 -40.34
C ARG A 327 3.65 0.27 -41.34
N THR A 328 4.29 1.40 -41.01
CA THR A 328 4.30 2.61 -41.84
C THR A 328 5.53 2.72 -42.75
N ARG A 329 6.65 2.10 -42.34
CA ARG A 329 7.97 2.19 -42.97
C ARG A 329 8.61 0.79 -43.06
N PRO A 330 8.08 -0.11 -43.91
CA PRO A 330 8.53 -1.51 -43.98
C PRO A 330 9.97 -1.65 -44.47
N GLU A 331 10.53 -0.65 -45.14
CA GLU A 331 11.93 -0.60 -45.58
C GLU A 331 12.94 -0.59 -44.41
N LEU A 332 12.52 -0.15 -43.21
CA LEU A 332 13.35 -0.15 -42.01
C LEU A 332 13.43 -1.53 -41.32
N ARG A 333 12.77 -2.56 -41.86
CA ARG A 333 12.72 -3.90 -41.23
C ARG A 333 14.10 -4.50 -40.98
N PRO A 334 15.08 -4.46 -41.92
CA PRO A 334 16.41 -4.98 -41.66
C PRO A 334 17.12 -4.27 -40.51
N ALA A 335 16.90 -2.95 -40.36
CA ALA A 335 17.46 -2.17 -39.26
C ALA A 335 16.82 -2.56 -37.93
N GLY A 336 15.49 -2.71 -37.89
CA GLY A 336 14.76 -3.18 -36.72
C GLY A 336 15.20 -4.57 -36.25
N GLU A 337 15.43 -5.50 -37.17
CA GLU A 337 15.94 -6.85 -36.84
C GLU A 337 17.35 -6.80 -36.22
N ARG A 338 18.26 -5.99 -36.76
CA ARG A 338 19.60 -5.77 -36.19
C ARG A 338 19.56 -5.14 -34.80
N ILE A 339 18.69 -4.16 -34.58
CA ILE A 339 18.52 -3.52 -33.27
C ILE A 339 18.13 -4.56 -32.21
N VAL A 340 17.14 -5.42 -32.50
CA VAL A 340 16.71 -6.49 -31.59
C VAL A 340 17.83 -7.52 -31.36
N GLU A 341 18.57 -7.88 -32.41
CA GLU A 341 19.72 -8.79 -32.31
C GLU A 341 20.82 -8.23 -31.39
N TYR A 342 21.24 -6.98 -31.58
CA TYR A 342 22.26 -6.35 -30.74
C TYR A 342 21.80 -6.18 -29.30
N PHE A 343 20.53 -5.82 -29.09
CA PHE A 343 20.00 -5.74 -27.73
C PHE A 343 20.01 -7.10 -27.01
N ASN A 344 19.61 -8.18 -27.70
CA ASN A 344 19.67 -9.53 -27.15
C ASN A 344 21.11 -10.00 -26.82
N ARG A 345 22.12 -9.48 -27.53
CA ARG A 345 23.54 -9.74 -27.24
C ARG A 345 24.12 -8.86 -26.14
N GLY A 346 23.38 -7.84 -25.69
CA GLY A 346 23.85 -6.85 -24.71
C GLY A 346 24.69 -5.71 -25.31
N ASP A 347 24.74 -5.62 -26.65
CA ASP A 347 25.47 -4.62 -27.42
C ASP A 347 24.64 -3.34 -27.59
N ILE A 348 24.23 -2.74 -26.46
CA ILE A 348 23.32 -1.58 -26.43
C ILE A 348 23.85 -0.40 -27.26
N SER A 349 25.17 -0.18 -27.27
CA SER A 349 25.79 0.90 -28.04
C SER A 349 25.58 0.75 -29.55
N LEU A 350 25.67 -0.47 -30.10
CA LEU A 350 25.42 -0.70 -31.53
C LEU A 350 23.93 -0.58 -31.87
N ALA A 351 23.05 -1.02 -30.97
CA ALA A 351 21.61 -0.81 -31.13
C ALA A 351 21.29 0.70 -31.19
N MET A 352 21.91 1.50 -30.32
CA MET A 352 21.77 2.95 -30.30
C MET A 352 22.30 3.64 -31.56
N GLU A 353 23.42 3.17 -32.11
CA GLU A 353 23.98 3.69 -33.35
C GLU A 353 22.99 3.52 -34.51
N ILE A 354 22.40 2.33 -34.67
CA ILE A 354 21.38 2.09 -35.70
C ILE A 354 20.13 2.94 -35.47
N ILE A 355 19.66 3.07 -34.23
CA ILE A 355 18.50 3.93 -33.91
C ILE A 355 18.79 5.37 -34.34
N ARG A 356 19.97 5.91 -34.00
CA ARG A 356 20.34 7.28 -34.36
C ARG A 356 20.55 7.48 -35.85
N ASP A 357 21.11 6.50 -36.56
CA ASP A 357 21.44 6.68 -37.97
C ASP A 357 20.26 6.39 -38.90
N GLU A 358 19.48 5.35 -38.59
CA GLU A 358 18.44 4.84 -39.49
C GLU A 358 17.01 5.22 -39.05
N PHE A 359 16.81 5.61 -37.78
CA PHE A 359 15.50 6.01 -37.24
C PHE A 359 15.41 7.51 -36.91
N ALA A 360 16.52 8.27 -36.81
CA ALA A 360 16.46 9.73 -36.64
C ALA A 360 15.64 10.48 -37.72
N PRO A 361 15.61 10.05 -39.01
CA PRO A 361 14.75 10.68 -40.01
C PRO A 361 13.24 10.54 -39.74
N LEU A 362 12.82 9.73 -38.76
CA LEU A 362 11.42 9.65 -38.31
C LEU A 362 10.97 10.89 -37.51
N THR A 363 11.90 11.78 -37.17
CA THR A 363 11.60 13.09 -36.55
C THR A 363 11.22 14.17 -37.57
N GLU A 364 11.35 13.88 -38.87
CA GLU A 364 10.97 14.77 -39.96
C GLU A 364 9.51 14.50 -40.40
N PRO A 365 8.71 15.56 -40.64
CA PRO A 365 7.30 15.41 -41.00
C PRO A 365 7.13 14.66 -42.33
N MET A 366 6.23 13.66 -42.35
CA MET A 366 5.95 12.88 -43.56
C MET A 366 4.82 13.50 -44.39
N GLU A 367 5.04 13.70 -45.70
CA GLU A 367 3.99 14.13 -46.61
C GLU A 367 2.83 13.12 -46.64
N GLY A 368 1.62 13.57 -46.29
CA GLY A 368 0.40 12.76 -46.34
C GLY A 368 0.08 11.97 -45.06
N VAL A 369 0.88 12.11 -43.99
CA VAL A 369 0.58 11.56 -42.66
C VAL A 369 -0.07 12.65 -41.79
N ALA A 370 -0.99 12.24 -40.91
CA ALA A 370 -1.67 13.19 -40.04
C ALA A 370 -0.70 13.71 -38.96
N PRO A 371 -0.64 15.03 -38.69
CA PRO A 371 0.39 15.64 -37.83
C PRO A 371 0.55 15.03 -36.42
N HIS A 372 -0.54 14.49 -35.85
CA HIS A 372 -0.53 13.85 -34.52
C HIS A 372 0.26 12.52 -34.49
N MET A 373 0.39 11.83 -35.63
CA MET A 373 1.16 10.59 -35.72
C MET A 373 2.67 10.87 -35.72
N ASP A 374 3.08 11.98 -36.33
CA ASP A 374 4.48 12.43 -36.38
C ASP A 374 4.97 12.88 -34.98
N GLU A 375 4.11 13.59 -34.22
CA GLU A 375 4.39 13.95 -32.82
C GLU A 375 4.52 12.72 -31.90
N LEU A 376 3.66 11.71 -32.09
CA LEU A 376 3.77 10.45 -31.36
C LEU A 376 5.09 9.75 -31.68
N GLN A 377 5.43 9.58 -32.96
CA GLN A 377 6.65 8.90 -33.40
C GLN A 377 7.90 9.57 -32.84
N ARG A 378 7.94 10.90 -32.84
CA ARG A 378 9.02 11.69 -32.26
C ARG A 378 9.12 11.53 -30.74
N PHE A 379 8.01 11.65 -30.02
CA PHE A 379 7.98 11.44 -28.57
C PHE A 379 8.50 10.04 -28.18
N PHE A 380 8.09 9.00 -28.94
CA PHE A 380 8.56 7.63 -28.72
C PHE A 380 10.05 7.46 -29.02
N TYR A 381 10.56 8.09 -30.10
CA TYR A 381 11.99 8.07 -30.42
C TYR A 381 12.84 8.74 -29.32
N GLU A 382 12.43 9.93 -28.86
CA GLU A 382 13.11 10.67 -27.79
C GLU A 382 13.08 9.88 -26.47
N THR A 383 11.91 9.34 -26.08
CA THR A 383 11.78 8.51 -24.86
C THR A 383 12.63 7.24 -24.92
N LEU A 384 12.70 6.58 -26.08
CA LEU A 384 13.52 5.38 -26.28
C LEU A 384 15.02 5.70 -26.13
N CYS A 385 15.48 6.81 -26.72
CA CYS A 385 16.88 7.26 -26.58
C CYS A 385 17.21 7.56 -25.11
N ASP A 386 16.36 8.32 -24.42
CA ASP A 386 16.55 8.67 -23.01
C ASP A 386 16.60 7.43 -22.12
N THR A 387 15.68 6.48 -22.32
CA THR A 387 15.61 5.23 -21.55
C THR A 387 16.87 4.37 -21.76
N LEU A 388 17.35 4.29 -23.01
CA LEU A 388 18.55 3.53 -23.35
C LEU A 388 19.82 4.19 -22.79
N GLU A 389 19.92 5.51 -22.80
CA GLU A 389 21.03 6.27 -22.21
C GLU A 389 21.08 6.14 -20.68
N GLN A 390 19.92 6.15 -20.01
CA GLN A 390 19.81 5.86 -18.58
C GLN A 390 20.29 4.43 -18.25
N SER A 391 19.93 3.43 -19.07
CA SER A 391 20.37 2.05 -18.88
C SER A 391 21.88 1.85 -19.03
N MET A 392 22.55 2.72 -19.80
CA MET A 392 24.00 2.73 -19.96
C MET A 392 24.73 3.38 -18.78
N SER A 393 24.11 4.38 -18.15
CA SER A 393 24.70 5.16 -17.04
C SER A 393 24.53 4.50 -15.68
N SER A 394 23.60 3.56 -15.54
CA SER A 394 23.43 2.71 -14.35
C SER A 394 24.41 1.51 -14.27
N ARG A 395 25.47 1.46 -15.11
CA ARG A 395 26.49 0.41 -15.12
C ARG A 395 27.63 0.64 -14.13
#